data_AF-A0A060BXI1-F1
#
_entry.id   AF-A0A060BXI1-F1
#
_cell.length_a   1.000
_cell.length_b   1.000
_cell.length_c   1.000
_cell.angle_alpha   90.00
_cell.angle_beta   90.00
_cell.angle_gamma   90.00
#
_symmetry.space_group_name_H-M   'P 1'
#
loop_
_entity.id
_entity.type
_entity.pdbx_description
1 polymer ?
#
loop_
_entity_poly.entity_id
_entity_poly.type
_entity_poly.pdbx_seq_one_letter_code
_entity_poly.pdbx_strand_id
1 'polypeptide(L)' 'EYLDLMDRFTATGLPFSVAVIDMDWHVTDIPAQLGSGWTGYSWNRELFPDPAGFLSELHHRGLAVTLNVHPADGVRRHED' A
#
# COMPACT_ATOMS: atom_id res chain seq x y z
N GLU A 1 -2.37 -6.85 11.27
CA GLU A 1 -3.26 -7.65 10.41
C GLU A 1 -2.59 -8.13 9.12
N TYR A 2 -2.19 -7.26 8.19
CA TYR A 2 -1.62 -7.71 6.90
C TYR A 2 -0.34 -8.55 7.05
N LEU A 3 0.61 -8.13 7.90
CA LEU A 3 1.84 -8.89 8.15
C LEU A 3 1.53 -10.24 8.84
N ASP A 4 0.59 -10.25 9.79
CA ASP A 4 0.14 -11.48 10.45
C ASP A 4 -0.48 -12.47 9.45
N LEU A 5 -1.17 -11.96 8.43
CA LEU A 5 -1.69 -12.78 7.34
C LEU A 5 -0.56 -13.44 6.53
N MET A 6 0.52 -12.70 6.23
CA MET A 6 1.70 -13.28 5.56
C MET A 6 2.34 -14.37 6.42
N ASP A 7 2.47 -14.14 7.73
CA ASP A 7 3.03 -15.12 8.66
C ASP A 7 2.17 -16.40 8.73
N ARG A 8 0.84 -16.27 8.66
CA ARG A 8 -0.07 -17.42 8.56
C ARG A 8 0.13 -18.22 7.28
N PHE A 9 0.30 -17.56 6.13
CA PHE A 9 0.58 -18.27 4.88
C PHE A 9 1.88 -19.06 4.95
N THR A 10 2.93 -18.45 5.48
CA THR A 10 4.21 -19.14 5.74
C THR A 10 4.03 -20.34 6.67
N ALA A 11 3.29 -20.19 7.78
CA ALA A 11 3.04 -21.28 8.73
C ALA A 11 2.24 -22.44 8.10
N THR A 12 1.37 -22.17 7.14
CA THR A 12 0.62 -23.19 6.38
C THR A 12 1.42 -23.84 5.25
N GLY A 13 2.68 -23.44 5.04
CA GLY A 13 3.53 -23.97 3.97
C GLY A 13 3.10 -23.51 2.57
N LEU A 14 2.37 -22.40 2.46
CA LEU A 14 1.95 -21.80 1.19
C LEU A 14 2.97 -20.73 0.77
N PRO A 15 3.79 -20.97 -0.27
CA PRO A 15 4.80 -20.00 -0.69
C PRO A 15 4.18 -18.88 -1.51
N PHE A 16 4.38 -17.64 -1.09
CA PHE A 16 4.07 -16.44 -1.87
C PHE A 16 5.34 -15.73 -2.32
N SER A 17 5.21 -14.99 -3.42
CA SER A 17 6.32 -14.28 -4.06
C SER A 17 6.11 -12.78 -4.17
N VAL A 18 4.86 -12.31 -4.19
CA VAL A 18 4.53 -10.89 -4.39
C VAL A 18 3.39 -10.48 -3.47
N ALA A 19 3.57 -9.37 -2.76
CA ALA A 19 2.51 -8.64 -2.07
C ALA A 19 1.99 -7.52 -2.98
N VAL A 20 0.71 -7.56 -3.31
CA VAL A 20 0.01 -6.55 -4.11
C VAL A 20 -0.87 -5.75 -3.18
N ILE A 21 -0.56 -4.47 -2.98
CA ILE A 21 -1.33 -3.60 -2.09
C ILE A 21 -2.28 -2.76 -2.94
N ASP A 22 -3.58 -2.92 -2.69
CA ASP A 22 -4.63 -2.20 -3.40
C ASP A 22 -4.76 -0.74 -2.91
N MET A 23 -5.74 -0.02 -3.43
CA MET A 23 -6.02 1.42 -3.24
C MET A 23 -5.75 1.99 -1.84
N ASP A 24 -5.97 1.21 -0.79
CA ASP A 24 -5.82 1.63 0.61
C ASP A 24 -4.40 2.08 1.00
N TRP A 25 -3.37 1.79 0.19
CA TRP A 25 -2.02 2.29 0.47
C TRP A 25 -1.94 3.83 0.45
N HIS A 26 -2.79 4.50 -0.33
CA HIS A 26 -2.84 5.95 -0.42
C HIS A 26 -4.15 6.56 0.10
N VAL A 27 -4.13 7.87 0.34
CA VAL A 27 -5.31 8.61 0.78
C VAL A 27 -6.32 8.71 -0.37
N THR A 28 -7.49 8.08 -0.18
CA THR A 28 -8.59 8.08 -1.16
C THR A 28 -9.73 9.03 -0.79
N ASP A 29 -9.95 9.26 0.51
CA ASP A 29 -10.92 10.24 0.98
C ASP A 29 -10.31 11.65 0.98
N ILE A 30 -10.50 12.35 -0.14
CA ILE A 30 -10.02 13.72 -0.34
C ILE A 30 -11.18 14.65 -0.69
N PRO A 31 -11.10 15.96 -0.36
CA PRO A 31 -12.09 16.92 -0.80
C PRO A 31 -12.29 16.88 -2.32
N ALA A 32 -13.55 16.89 -2.78
CA ALA A 32 -13.87 16.76 -4.21
C ALA A 32 -13.19 17.80 -5.11
N GLN A 33 -12.91 19.02 -4.59
CA GLN A 33 -12.14 20.03 -5.33
C GLN A 33 -10.68 19.64 -5.58
N LEU A 34 -10.13 18.69 -4.82
CA LEU A 34 -8.78 18.17 -4.96
C LEU A 34 -8.73 16.93 -5.84
N GLY A 35 -9.83 16.23 -6.10
CA GLY A 35 -9.88 15.06 -6.98
C GLY A 35 -10.94 14.03 -6.58
N SER A 36 -10.94 12.90 -7.28
CA SER A 36 -11.83 11.77 -7.02
C SER A 36 -11.29 10.78 -5.98
N GLY A 37 -10.04 10.93 -5.54
CA GLY A 37 -9.34 9.93 -4.72
C GLY A 37 -8.84 8.72 -5.51
N TRP A 38 -9.06 8.67 -6.82
CA TRP A 38 -8.63 7.55 -7.66
C TRP A 38 -7.13 7.59 -7.98
N THR A 39 -6.61 8.79 -8.29
CA THR A 39 -5.17 9.04 -8.39
C THR A 39 -4.69 9.55 -7.03
N GLY A 40 -3.67 8.91 -6.44
CA GLY A 40 -3.01 9.38 -5.24
C GLY A 40 -1.58 8.85 -5.11
N TYR A 41 -0.76 9.62 -4.39
CA TYR A 41 0.67 9.33 -4.17
C TYR A 41 1.10 9.49 -2.70
N SER A 42 0.23 9.99 -1.83
CA SER A 42 0.42 10.10 -0.40
C SER A 42 -0.02 8.87 0.37
N TRP A 43 0.86 8.36 1.23
CA TRP A 43 0.56 7.21 2.08
C TRP A 43 -0.60 7.49 3.04
N ASN A 44 -1.54 6.55 3.11
CA ASN A 44 -2.56 6.55 4.15
C ASN A 44 -1.93 6.16 5.49
N ARG A 45 -1.54 7.15 6.31
CA ARG A 45 -0.88 6.92 7.61
C ARG A 45 -1.79 6.34 8.69
N GLU A 46 -3.09 6.33 8.50
CA GLU A 46 -4.01 5.66 9.42
C GLU A 46 -3.90 4.13 9.29
N LEU A 47 -3.72 3.63 8.06
CA LEU A 47 -3.54 2.21 7.77
C LEU A 47 -2.05 1.80 7.78
N PHE A 48 -1.19 2.69 7.30
CA PHE A 48 0.26 2.49 7.16
C PHE A 48 1.04 3.57 7.93
N PRO A 49 1.04 3.54 9.27
CA PRO A 49 1.70 4.57 10.08
C PRO A 49 3.22 4.64 9.81
N ASP A 50 3.85 3.48 9.54
CA ASP A 50 5.24 3.35 9.11
C ASP A 50 5.33 2.56 7.78
N PRO A 51 5.20 3.24 6.62
CA PRO A 51 5.27 2.59 5.32
C PRO A 51 6.63 1.94 5.06
N ALA A 52 7.72 2.56 5.51
CA ALA A 52 9.06 2.04 5.31
C ALA A 52 9.26 0.74 6.09
N GLY A 53 8.84 0.71 7.36
CA GLY A 53 8.83 -0.50 8.18
C GLY A 53 7.97 -1.60 7.57
N PHE A 54 6.75 -1.27 7.12
CA PHE A 54 5.86 -2.22 6.46
C PHE A 54 6.49 -2.86 5.22
N LEU A 55 7.07 -2.05 4.31
CA LEU A 55 7.73 -2.56 3.11
C LEU A 55 8.98 -3.38 3.45
N SER A 56 9.76 -2.95 4.45
CA SER A 56 10.93 -3.69 4.92
C SER A 56 10.55 -5.08 5.43
N GLU A 57 9.45 -5.20 6.16
CA GLU A 57 8.96 -6.47 6.68
C GLU A 57 8.49 -7.43 5.57
N LEU A 58 7.90 -6.91 4.50
CA LEU A 58 7.56 -7.72 3.32
C LEU A 58 8.82 -8.22 2.60
N HIS A 59 9.81 -7.34 2.41
CA HIS A 59 11.08 -7.72 1.78
C HIS A 59 11.88 -8.72 2.64
N HIS A 60 11.88 -8.59 3.97
CA HIS A 60 12.50 -9.57 4.87
C HIS A 60 11.91 -10.98 4.72
N ARG A 61 10.63 -11.07 4.34
CA ARG A 61 9.94 -12.34 4.03
C ARG A 61 10.21 -12.86 2.61
N GLY A 62 11.02 -12.15 1.83
CA GLY A 62 11.35 -12.48 0.44
C GLY A 62 10.23 -12.15 -0.55
N LEU A 63 9.24 -11.35 -0.15
CA LEU A 63 8.15 -10.93 -1.03
C LEU A 63 8.60 -9.70 -1.84
N ALA A 64 8.42 -9.73 -3.16
CA ALA A 64 8.39 -8.49 -3.94
C ALA A 64 7.12 -7.70 -3.60
N VAL A 65 7.15 -6.37 -3.74
CA VAL A 65 5.99 -5.52 -3.43
C VAL A 65 5.61 -4.68 -4.63
N THR A 66 4.31 -4.55 -4.88
CA THR A 66 3.75 -3.60 -5.86
C THR A 66 2.54 -2.88 -5.27
N LEU A 67 2.34 -1.65 -5.71
CA LEU A 67 1.23 -0.79 -5.29
C LEU A 67 0.28 -0.61 -6.48
N ASN A 68 -1.03 -0.65 -6.22
CA ASN A 68 -2.04 -0.30 -7.21
C ASN A 68 -1.99 1.21 -7.49
N VAL A 69 -1.69 1.61 -8.72
CA VAL A 69 -1.62 3.02 -9.13
C VAL A 69 -2.61 3.32 -10.26
N HIS A 70 -3.30 4.45 -10.16
CA HIS A 70 -4.08 5.03 -11.25
C HIS A 70 -3.51 6.41 -11.62
N PRO A 71 -2.59 6.51 -12.58
CA PRO A 71 -1.84 7.75 -12.84
C PRO A 71 -2.60 8.78 -13.68
N ALA A 72 -3.93 8.72 -13.72
CA ALA A 72 -4.75 9.49 -14.66
C ALA A 72 -4.64 11.01 -14.47
N ASP A 73 -4.44 11.46 -13.22
CA ASP A 73 -4.44 12.89 -12.88
C ASP A 73 -3.07 13.45 -12.48
N GLY A 74 -2.01 12.64 -12.53
CA GLY A 74 -0.67 13.01 -12.07
C GLY A 74 -0.59 13.35 -10.58
N VAL A 75 0.52 13.98 -10.18
CA VAL A 75 0.77 14.39 -8.79
C VAL A 75 0.07 15.72 -8.49
N ARG A 76 -0.74 15.75 -7.44
CA ARG A 76 -1.54 16.93 -7.06
C ARG A 76 -0.89 17.71 -5.91
N ARG A 77 -1.30 18.96 -5.71
CA ARG A 77 -0.70 19.91 -4.74
C ARG A 77 -0.75 19.49 -3.26
N HIS A 78 -1.53 18.48 -2.92
CA HIS A 78 -1.73 18.03 -1.54
C HIS A 78 -0.97 16.74 -1.24
N GLU A 79 -0.34 16.15 -2.26
CA GLU A 79 0.49 14.96 -2.13
C GLU A 79 1.83 15.33 -1.46
N ASP A 80 2.46 14.36 -0.79
CA ASP A 80 3.71 14.48 -0.01
C ASP A 80 4.94 13.80 -0.64
#